data_AF-A0A9D8L5N5-F1
#
_entry.id   AF-A0A9D8L5N5-F1
#
_cell.length_a   1.000
_cell.length_b   1.000
_cell.length_c   1.000
_cell.angle_alpha   90.00
_cell.angle_beta   90.00
_cell.angle_gamma   90.00
#
_symmetry.space_group_name_H-M   'P 1'
#
loop_
_entity.id
_entity.type
_entity.pdbx_description
1 polymer ?
#
loop_
_entity_poly.entity_id
_entity_poly.type
_entity_poly.pdbx_seq_one_letter_code
_entity_poly.pdbx_strand_id
1 'polypeptide(L)'
;MRSPLKLLSLAGLVLFVACNSPFASAADLGSSPDAIADPAPVTYREALSRYLSPEMIRATFDVVAREDLGPALEDQARRWQGAVPAAAEVADIDQQLLAEASYYIVSLSYLVQVGGAVFPSDKAETVYANDTVARLEDLRRRLFEDVEAGSDVLPVLSELERIRALTEGYGSIPKGFGVFEQHDQLLDQVLAKQAEGTPA
;
A
#
# COMPACT_ATOMS: atom_id res chain seq x y z
N MET A 1 -18.86 50.06 50.66
CA MET A 1 -17.85 49.79 51.72
C MET A 1 -17.30 48.38 51.53
N ARG A 2 -15.96 48.28 51.49
CA ARG A 2 -15.09 47.09 51.67
C ARG A 2 -15.03 46.01 50.56
N SER A 3 -14.07 46.18 49.65
CA SER A 3 -13.07 45.14 49.30
C SER A 3 -12.05 45.02 50.48
N PRO A 4 -11.14 44.01 50.63
CA PRO A 4 -10.37 43.37 49.56
C PRO A 4 -9.95 41.89 49.74
N LEU A 5 -9.37 41.39 48.64
CA LEU A 5 -8.31 40.39 48.50
C LEU A 5 -7.60 39.91 49.78
N LYS A 6 -7.32 38.59 49.82
CA LYS A 6 -6.02 37.98 50.18
C LYS A 6 -5.95 36.60 49.50
N LEU A 7 -4.84 36.05 49.03
CA LEU A 7 -3.48 36.46 48.63
C LEU A 7 -2.75 35.11 48.41
N LEU A 8 -1.97 35.00 47.32
CA LEU A 8 -0.74 34.17 47.18
C LEU A 8 -0.90 32.63 47.27
N SER A 9 -0.18 31.78 46.54
CA SER A 9 1.21 31.81 46.03
C SER A 9 1.31 30.71 44.95
N LEU A 10 1.58 31.02 43.67
CA LEU A 10 2.87 30.94 42.96
C LEU A 10 4.00 30.07 43.59
N ALA A 11 4.71 29.34 42.71
CA ALA A 11 5.94 28.53 42.91
C ALA A 11 5.71 27.18 43.63
N GLY A 12 6.09 26.02 43.11
CA GLY A 12 7.09 25.69 42.11
C GLY A 12 8.09 24.72 42.75
N LEU A 13 8.15 23.46 42.31
CA LEU A 13 9.36 22.64 42.37
C LEU A 13 9.17 21.33 41.58
N VAL A 14 9.99 21.17 40.54
CA VAL A 14 10.40 19.89 39.98
C VAL A 14 11.24 19.17 41.04
N LEU A 15 10.94 17.91 41.34
CA LEU A 15 11.92 17.04 42.01
C LEU A 15 11.96 15.65 41.35
N PHE A 16 12.96 15.51 40.48
CA PHE A 16 13.66 14.26 40.21
C PHE A 16 14.20 13.72 41.55
N VAL A 17 13.78 12.54 41.99
CA VAL A 17 14.65 11.64 42.76
C VAL A 17 14.39 10.21 42.33
N ALA A 18 15.46 9.63 41.81
CA ALA A 18 15.64 8.24 41.48
C ALA A 18 15.42 7.33 42.70
N CYS A 19 14.63 6.27 42.52
CA CYS A 19 14.86 5.03 43.23
C CYS A 19 15.52 4.06 42.26
N ASN A 20 16.86 4.01 42.35
CA ASN A 20 17.62 2.82 42.06
C ASN A 20 16.97 1.63 42.78
N SER A 21 16.55 0.62 42.02
CA SER A 21 16.71 -0.76 42.49
C SER A 21 17.00 -1.68 41.30
N PRO A 22 18.00 -2.56 41.45
CA PRO A 22 18.65 -3.26 40.37
C PRO A 22 18.04 -4.66 40.19
N PHE A 23 18.39 -5.35 39.11
CA PHE A 23 18.04 -6.74 38.83
C PHE A 23 16.57 -7.02 38.49
N ALA A 24 16.12 -6.48 37.35
CA ALA A 24 15.34 -7.34 36.46
C ALA A 24 16.34 -8.02 35.52
N SER A 25 16.79 -9.21 35.93
CA SER A 25 17.44 -10.14 35.02
C SER A 25 16.50 -10.32 33.85
N ALA A 26 16.86 -9.78 32.68
CA ALA A 26 16.17 -10.10 31.45
C ALA A 26 16.17 -11.62 31.36
N ALA A 27 14.97 -12.20 31.28
CA ALA A 27 14.84 -13.58 30.89
C ALA A 27 15.53 -13.71 29.54
N ASP A 28 16.62 -14.47 29.50
CA ASP A 28 17.29 -14.93 28.30
C ASP A 28 16.29 -15.83 27.55
N LEU A 29 15.38 -15.17 26.82
CA LEU A 29 14.57 -15.79 25.79
C LEU A 29 15.52 -15.95 24.61
N GLY A 30 16.00 -17.17 24.45
CA GLY A 30 16.93 -17.56 23.41
C GLY A 30 16.52 -17.13 22.01
N SER A 31 17.52 -17.16 21.14
CA SER A 31 17.60 -16.59 19.79
C SER A 31 17.48 -15.07 19.77
N SER A 32 18.61 -14.39 19.53
CA SER A 32 18.58 -13.11 18.82
C SER A 32 17.64 -13.26 17.63
N PRO A 33 16.74 -12.30 17.35
CA PRO A 33 15.99 -12.33 16.11
C PRO A 33 17.01 -12.54 14.99
N ASP A 34 16.74 -13.51 14.12
CA ASP A 34 17.54 -13.70 12.91
C ASP A 34 17.79 -12.31 12.32
N ALA A 35 19.05 -12.01 11.99
CA ALA A 35 19.39 -10.74 11.38
C ALA A 35 18.45 -10.56 10.20
N ILE A 36 17.53 -9.59 10.31
CA ILE A 36 16.63 -9.22 9.22
C ILE A 36 17.59 -8.88 8.09
N ALA A 37 17.59 -9.73 7.05
CA ALA A 37 18.45 -9.51 5.90
C ALA A 37 18.13 -8.11 5.36
N ASP A 38 19.15 -7.30 5.12
CA ASP A 38 18.93 -6.01 4.48
C ASP A 38 18.13 -6.26 3.18
N PRO A 39 17.02 -5.54 2.96
CA PRO A 39 16.21 -5.74 1.78
C PRO A 39 17.08 -5.56 0.53
N ALA A 40 16.88 -6.44 -0.45
CA ALA A 40 17.64 -6.39 -1.68
C ALA A 40 17.52 -4.98 -2.32
N PRO A 41 18.61 -4.42 -2.86
CA PRO A 41 18.56 -3.10 -3.49
C PRO A 41 17.59 -3.13 -4.67
N VAL A 42 16.62 -2.21 -4.64
CA VAL A 42 15.56 -2.08 -5.64
C VAL A 42 16.13 -1.51 -6.93
N THR A 43 15.79 -2.11 -8.06
CA THR A 43 16.17 -1.59 -9.38
C THR A 43 15.31 -0.38 -9.76
N TYR A 44 15.78 0.41 -10.74
CA TYR A 44 15.02 1.56 -11.22
C TYR A 44 13.64 1.18 -11.78
N ARG A 45 13.56 0.06 -12.52
CA ARG A 45 12.30 -0.48 -13.05
C ARG A 45 11.34 -0.87 -11.93
N GLU A 46 11.83 -1.55 -10.89
CA GLU A 46 11.02 -1.93 -9.73
C GLU A 46 10.53 -0.70 -8.96
N ALA A 47 11.37 0.33 -8.78
CA ALA A 47 10.96 1.57 -8.14
C ALA A 47 9.82 2.28 -8.91
N LEU A 48 9.91 2.32 -10.25
CA LEU A 48 8.84 2.88 -11.10
C LEU A 48 7.57 2.01 -11.06
N SER A 49 7.70 0.69 -11.04
CA SER A 49 6.55 -0.22 -10.87
C SER A 49 5.83 -0.01 -9.52
N ARG A 50 6.60 0.15 -8.44
CA ARG A 50 6.06 0.45 -7.11
C ARG A 50 5.39 1.82 -7.07
N TYR A 51 5.92 2.81 -7.76
CA TYR A 51 5.27 4.11 -7.91
C TYR A 51 3.97 4.03 -8.71
N LEU A 52 3.95 3.27 -9.81
CA LEU A 52 2.79 3.12 -10.68
C LEU A 52 1.62 2.44 -9.97
N SER A 53 1.90 1.47 -9.11
CA SER A 53 0.87 0.66 -8.45
C SER A 53 -0.17 1.48 -7.65
N PRO A 54 0.20 2.40 -6.74
CA PRO A 54 -0.74 3.34 -6.11
C PRO A 54 -1.52 4.20 -7.11
N GLU A 55 -0.88 4.74 -8.15
CA GLU A 55 -1.59 5.56 -9.16
C GLU A 55 -2.69 4.76 -9.87
N MET A 56 -2.45 3.48 -10.15
CA MET A 56 -3.44 2.57 -10.72
C MET A 56 -4.57 2.26 -9.73
N ILE A 57 -4.27 2.11 -8.44
CA ILE A 57 -5.31 1.99 -7.41
C ILE A 57 -6.18 3.27 -7.40
N ARG A 58 -5.58 4.46 -7.41
CA ARG A 58 -6.29 5.74 -7.46
C ARG A 58 -7.16 5.86 -8.71
N ALA A 59 -6.68 5.40 -9.87
CA ALA A 59 -7.47 5.35 -11.09
C ALA A 59 -8.66 4.38 -11.01
N THR A 60 -8.52 3.29 -10.25
CA THR A 60 -9.64 2.35 -9.99
C THR A 60 -10.78 3.00 -9.20
N PHE A 61 -10.46 3.99 -8.36
CA PHE A 61 -11.40 4.75 -7.55
C PHE A 61 -11.75 6.13 -8.13
N ASP A 62 -11.46 6.36 -9.42
CA ASP A 62 -11.71 7.63 -10.11
C ASP A 62 -11.06 8.87 -9.45
N VAL A 63 -10.00 8.68 -8.66
CA VAL A 63 -9.23 9.76 -8.01
C VAL A 63 -8.25 10.40 -9.00
N VAL A 64 -7.71 9.59 -9.92
CA VAL A 64 -6.84 10.00 -11.03
C VAL A 64 -7.46 9.47 -12.33
N ALA A 65 -7.38 10.22 -13.42
CA ALA A 65 -7.87 9.75 -14.71
C ALA A 65 -6.92 8.67 -15.29
N ARG A 66 -7.47 7.64 -15.91
CA ARG A 66 -6.67 6.52 -16.45
C ARG A 66 -5.66 6.99 -17.51
N GLU A 67 -6.05 7.96 -18.32
CA GLU A 67 -5.20 8.60 -19.33
C GLU A 67 -4.00 9.35 -18.74
N ASP A 68 -4.06 9.74 -17.46
CA ASP A 68 -2.99 10.48 -16.77
C ASP A 68 -1.91 9.55 -16.17
N LEU A 69 -2.13 8.24 -16.14
CA LEU A 69 -1.18 7.26 -15.59
C LEU A 69 0.18 7.30 -16.31
N GLY A 70 0.15 7.31 -17.65
CA GLY A 70 1.36 7.40 -18.48
C GLY A 70 2.12 8.71 -18.26
N PRO A 71 1.48 9.88 -18.42
CA PRO A 71 2.08 11.18 -18.11
C PRO A 71 2.66 11.29 -16.70
N ALA A 72 1.95 10.81 -15.68
CA ALA A 72 2.43 10.81 -14.29
C ALA A 72 3.68 9.93 -14.10
N LEU A 73 3.69 8.74 -14.70
CA LEU A 73 4.85 7.85 -14.68
C LEU A 73 6.05 8.47 -15.39
N GLU A 74 5.85 9.12 -16.54
CA GLU A 74 6.90 9.85 -17.25
C GLU A 74 7.46 11.02 -16.43
N ASP A 75 6.59 11.79 -15.76
CA ASP A 75 7.00 12.87 -14.87
C ASP A 75 7.86 12.35 -13.72
N GLN A 76 7.45 11.24 -13.09
CA GLN A 76 8.22 10.63 -12.03
C GLN A 76 9.57 10.11 -12.54
N ALA A 77 9.57 9.45 -13.70
CA ALA A 77 10.78 8.97 -14.33
C ALA A 77 11.77 10.11 -14.65
N ARG A 78 11.26 11.28 -15.10
CA ARG A 78 12.04 12.51 -15.28
C ARG A 78 12.59 13.08 -13.97
N ARG A 79 11.80 13.11 -12.89
CA ARG A 79 12.26 13.58 -11.57
C ARG A 79 13.43 12.75 -11.05
N TRP A 80 13.37 11.45 -11.24
CA TRP A 80 14.45 10.53 -10.86
C TRP A 80 15.61 10.48 -11.87
N GLN A 81 15.46 11.05 -13.05
CA GLN A 81 16.52 11.13 -14.08
C GLN A 81 17.16 9.78 -14.42
N GLY A 82 16.39 8.69 -14.42
CA GLY A 82 16.90 7.34 -14.67
C GLY A 82 17.71 6.73 -13.51
N ALA A 83 17.82 7.43 -12.37
CA ALA A 83 18.48 6.93 -11.18
C ALA A 83 17.51 6.25 -10.23
N VAL A 84 18.00 5.24 -9.50
CA VAL A 84 17.23 4.63 -8.41
C VAL A 84 16.98 5.70 -7.32
N PRO A 85 15.73 5.88 -6.86
CA PRO A 85 15.42 6.83 -5.79
C PRO A 85 16.08 6.45 -4.46
N ALA A 86 16.10 7.41 -3.54
CA ALA A 86 16.61 7.15 -2.19
C ALA A 86 15.74 6.11 -1.47
N ALA A 87 16.34 5.28 -0.61
CA ALA A 87 15.62 4.25 0.13
C ALA A 87 14.44 4.78 0.95
N ALA A 88 14.55 6.00 1.51
CA ALA A 88 13.45 6.64 2.22
C ALA A 88 12.26 6.95 1.31
N GLU A 89 12.51 7.37 0.07
CA GLU A 89 11.45 7.65 -0.90
C GLU A 89 10.76 6.36 -1.36
N VAL A 90 11.52 5.26 -1.53
CA VAL A 90 10.93 3.94 -1.80
C VAL A 90 10.06 3.47 -0.63
N ALA A 91 10.53 3.64 0.61
CA ALA A 91 9.76 3.29 1.79
C ALA A 91 8.46 4.10 1.91
N ASP A 92 8.48 5.39 1.56
CA ASP A 92 7.28 6.23 1.52
C ASP A 92 6.28 5.72 0.46
N ILE A 93 6.77 5.29 -0.71
CA ILE A 93 5.94 4.68 -1.77
C ILE A 93 5.33 3.35 -1.28
N ASP A 94 6.13 2.49 -0.66
CA ASP A 94 5.68 1.20 -0.13
C ASP A 94 4.62 1.40 0.97
N GLN A 95 4.76 2.43 1.81
CA GLN A 95 3.75 2.78 2.81
C GLN A 95 2.44 3.27 2.16
N GLN A 96 2.51 4.09 1.11
CA GLN A 96 1.33 4.53 0.36
C GLN A 96 0.63 3.33 -0.31
N LEU A 97 1.40 2.47 -0.96
CA LEU A 97 0.91 1.24 -1.57
C LEU A 97 0.18 0.35 -0.56
N LEU A 98 0.79 0.11 0.60
CA LEU A 98 0.14 -0.67 1.67
C LEU A 98 -1.17 -0.04 2.12
N ALA A 99 -1.20 1.27 2.34
CA ALA A 99 -2.40 1.97 2.77
C ALA A 99 -3.53 1.88 1.73
N GLU A 100 -3.22 2.17 0.47
CA GLU A 100 -4.21 2.23 -0.62
C GLU A 100 -4.68 0.83 -1.05
N ALA A 101 -3.78 -0.15 -1.14
CA ALA A 101 -4.16 -1.52 -1.45
C ALA A 101 -4.96 -2.15 -0.30
N SER A 102 -4.62 -1.85 0.96
CA SER A 102 -5.43 -2.26 2.12
C SER A 102 -6.82 -1.64 2.07
N TYR A 103 -6.93 -0.36 1.69
CA TYR A 103 -8.22 0.30 1.49
C TYR A 103 -9.03 -0.38 0.37
N TYR A 104 -8.39 -0.77 -0.74
CA TYR A 104 -9.07 -1.47 -1.82
C TYR A 104 -9.64 -2.83 -1.34
N ILE A 105 -8.85 -3.61 -0.62
CA ILE A 105 -9.29 -4.89 -0.03
C ILE A 105 -10.49 -4.67 0.91
N VAL A 106 -10.39 -3.70 1.83
CA VAL A 106 -11.46 -3.42 2.80
C VAL A 106 -12.73 -2.96 2.08
N SER A 107 -12.60 -2.13 1.04
CA SER A 107 -13.72 -1.66 0.22
C SER A 107 -14.45 -2.83 -0.46
N LEU A 108 -13.71 -3.79 -1.04
CA LEU A 108 -14.30 -5.00 -1.63
C LEU A 108 -14.93 -5.91 -0.57
N SER A 109 -14.27 -6.11 0.57
CA SER A 109 -14.81 -6.90 1.68
C SER A 109 -16.12 -6.31 2.20
N TYR A 110 -16.17 -4.98 2.35
CA TYR A 110 -17.38 -4.28 2.75
C TYR A 110 -18.50 -4.49 1.74
N LEU A 111 -18.23 -4.26 0.44
CA LEU A 111 -19.20 -4.46 -0.65
C LEU A 111 -19.85 -5.85 -0.60
N VAL A 112 -19.05 -6.89 -0.37
CA VAL A 112 -19.53 -8.27 -0.29
C VAL A 112 -20.32 -8.53 0.99
N GLN A 113 -19.82 -8.09 2.15
CA GLN A 113 -20.42 -8.41 3.45
C GLN A 113 -21.75 -7.68 3.70
N VAL A 114 -21.92 -6.47 3.16
CA VAL A 114 -23.16 -5.69 3.33
C VAL A 114 -24.19 -5.93 2.22
N GLY A 115 -23.89 -6.82 1.27
CA GLY A 115 -24.81 -7.19 0.19
C GLY A 115 -24.90 -6.18 -0.96
N GLY A 116 -23.84 -5.40 -1.19
CA GLY A 116 -23.77 -4.49 -2.34
C GLY A 116 -23.19 -5.12 -3.61
N ALA A 117 -22.58 -6.31 -3.50
CA ALA A 117 -22.04 -7.05 -4.63
C ALA A 117 -23.15 -7.68 -5.48
N VAL A 118 -22.98 -7.64 -6.81
CA VAL A 118 -23.80 -8.37 -7.76
C VAL A 118 -22.94 -9.50 -8.31
N PHE A 119 -23.21 -10.74 -7.92
CA PHE A 119 -22.43 -11.88 -8.41
C PHE A 119 -23.05 -12.52 -9.66
N PRO A 120 -22.27 -13.28 -10.46
CA PRO A 120 -22.82 -14.12 -11.52
C PRO A 120 -23.89 -15.10 -11.01
N SER A 121 -24.84 -15.46 -11.87
CA SER A 121 -26.01 -16.28 -11.52
C SER A 121 -25.83 -17.78 -11.75
N ASP A 122 -24.62 -18.23 -12.09
CA ASP A 122 -24.25 -19.63 -12.35
C ASP A 122 -24.05 -20.46 -11.08
N LYS A 123 -23.84 -19.82 -9.91
CA LYS A 123 -23.87 -20.49 -8.59
C LYS A 123 -24.56 -19.64 -7.53
N ALA A 124 -24.79 -20.23 -6.36
CA ALA A 124 -25.42 -19.55 -5.23
C ALA A 124 -24.59 -18.36 -4.74
N GLU A 125 -25.26 -17.24 -4.49
CA GLU A 125 -24.64 -15.98 -4.03
C GLU A 125 -23.85 -16.16 -2.73
N THR A 126 -24.36 -16.95 -1.79
CA THR A 126 -23.69 -17.23 -0.52
C THR A 126 -22.35 -17.93 -0.70
N VAL A 127 -22.21 -18.76 -1.74
CA VAL A 127 -20.94 -19.41 -2.09
C VAL A 127 -19.97 -18.37 -2.62
N TYR A 128 -20.41 -17.48 -3.52
CA TYR A 128 -19.59 -16.38 -4.00
C TYR A 128 -19.10 -15.47 -2.88
N ALA A 129 -20.00 -15.07 -1.98
CA ALA A 129 -19.66 -14.18 -0.87
C ALA A 129 -18.60 -14.81 0.05
N ASN A 130 -18.79 -16.07 0.46
CA ASN A 130 -17.85 -16.78 1.32
C ASN A 130 -16.48 -16.97 0.65
N ASP A 131 -16.45 -17.42 -0.61
CA ASP A 131 -15.22 -17.61 -1.38
C ASP A 131 -14.45 -16.28 -1.52
N THR A 132 -15.19 -15.19 -1.80
CA THR A 132 -14.61 -13.87 -2.02
C THR A 132 -14.01 -13.30 -0.73
N VAL A 133 -14.72 -13.39 0.40
CA VAL A 133 -14.20 -12.93 1.70
C VAL A 133 -12.95 -13.71 2.09
N ALA A 134 -12.96 -15.05 1.95
CA ALA A 134 -11.79 -15.86 2.24
C ALA A 134 -10.59 -15.48 1.35
N ARG A 135 -10.84 -15.19 0.07
CA ARG A 135 -9.81 -14.76 -0.87
C ARG A 135 -9.24 -13.38 -0.53
N LEU A 136 -10.09 -12.43 -0.13
CA LEU A 136 -9.66 -11.08 0.26
C LEU A 136 -8.77 -11.10 1.51
N GLU A 137 -9.05 -11.96 2.48
CA GLU A 137 -8.18 -12.15 3.66
C GLU A 137 -6.81 -12.75 3.29
N ASP A 138 -6.77 -13.71 2.37
CA ASP A 138 -5.52 -14.27 1.85
C ASP A 138 -4.69 -13.21 1.10
N LEU A 139 -5.34 -12.40 0.25
CA LEU A 139 -4.68 -11.31 -0.46
C LEU A 139 -4.16 -10.22 0.47
N ARG A 140 -4.87 -9.92 1.55
CA ARG A 140 -4.40 -8.99 2.57
C ARG A 140 -3.10 -9.47 3.20
N ARG A 141 -3.03 -10.74 3.62
CA ARG A 141 -1.80 -11.31 4.18
C ARG A 141 -0.65 -11.26 3.17
N ARG A 142 -0.91 -11.69 1.93
CA ARG A 142 0.08 -11.68 0.85
C ARG A 142 0.58 -10.27 0.54
N LEU A 143 -0.28 -9.26 0.54
CA LEU A 143 0.12 -7.86 0.33
C LEU A 143 1.19 -7.42 1.34
N PHE A 144 1.01 -7.74 2.62
CA PHE A 144 2.01 -7.40 3.64
C PHE A 144 3.31 -8.17 3.43
N GLU A 145 3.22 -9.48 3.19
CA GLU A 145 4.39 -10.33 2.92
C GLU A 145 5.17 -9.83 1.69
N ASP A 146 4.47 -9.51 0.60
CA ASP A 146 5.07 -9.07 -0.66
C ASP A 146 5.73 -7.68 -0.50
N VAL A 147 5.10 -6.72 0.18
CA VAL A 147 5.71 -5.40 0.41
C VAL A 147 6.90 -5.49 1.37
N GLU A 148 6.78 -6.23 2.48
CA GLU A 148 7.88 -6.40 3.45
C GLU A 148 9.10 -7.07 2.80
N ALA A 149 8.87 -8.05 1.92
CA ALA A 149 9.92 -8.71 1.15
C ALA A 149 10.42 -7.88 -0.05
N GLY A 150 9.81 -6.74 -0.36
CA GLY A 150 10.10 -5.95 -1.56
C GLY A 150 9.78 -6.70 -2.87
N SER A 151 8.86 -7.67 -2.84
CA SER A 151 8.43 -8.48 -3.97
C SER A 151 7.40 -7.74 -4.84
N ASP A 152 7.09 -8.34 -6.00
CA ASP A 152 6.08 -7.81 -6.92
C ASP A 152 4.67 -7.97 -6.35
N VAL A 153 3.98 -6.84 -6.16
CA VAL A 153 2.60 -6.78 -5.66
C VAL A 153 1.54 -6.87 -6.76
N LEU A 154 1.92 -6.75 -8.04
CA LEU A 154 1.00 -6.75 -9.17
C LEU A 154 0.08 -7.97 -9.22
N PRO A 155 0.52 -9.20 -8.85
CA PRO A 155 -0.37 -10.36 -8.79
C PRO A 155 -1.49 -10.20 -7.75
N VAL A 156 -1.24 -9.52 -6.63
CA VAL A 156 -2.27 -9.22 -5.63
C VAL A 156 -3.26 -8.21 -6.20
N LEU A 157 -2.77 -7.11 -6.78
CA LEU A 157 -3.61 -6.04 -7.32
C LEU A 157 -4.48 -6.51 -8.50
N SER A 158 -3.92 -7.32 -9.40
CA SER A 158 -4.64 -7.93 -10.51
C SER A 158 -5.76 -8.87 -10.03
N GLU A 159 -5.54 -9.57 -8.92
CA GLU A 159 -6.56 -10.42 -8.32
C GLU A 159 -7.68 -9.59 -7.67
N LEU A 160 -7.37 -8.45 -7.04
CA LEU A 160 -8.40 -7.53 -6.52
C LEU A 160 -9.28 -6.99 -7.64
N GLU A 161 -8.69 -6.69 -8.80
CA GLU A 161 -9.43 -6.27 -9.99
C GLU A 161 -10.33 -7.38 -10.54
N ARG A 162 -9.86 -8.63 -10.52
CA ARG A 162 -10.67 -9.80 -10.84
C ARG A 162 -11.86 -9.94 -9.89
N ILE A 163 -11.63 -9.76 -8.58
CA ILE A 163 -12.68 -9.81 -7.57
C ILE A 163 -13.67 -8.68 -7.79
N ARG A 164 -13.20 -7.46 -8.10
CA ARG A 164 -14.07 -6.34 -8.44
C ARG A 164 -14.99 -6.69 -9.62
N ALA A 165 -14.43 -7.19 -10.73
CA ALA A 165 -15.23 -7.63 -11.88
C ALA A 165 -16.27 -8.70 -11.47
N LEU A 166 -15.87 -9.64 -10.62
CA LEU A 166 -16.77 -10.66 -10.11
C LEU A 166 -17.92 -10.07 -9.29
N THR A 167 -17.66 -9.06 -8.45
CA THR A 167 -18.68 -8.35 -7.66
C THR A 167 -19.56 -7.41 -8.49
N GLU A 168 -19.24 -7.20 -9.77
CA GLU A 168 -20.05 -6.48 -10.75
C GLU A 168 -20.84 -7.42 -11.68
N GLY A 169 -20.77 -8.73 -11.44
CA GLY A 169 -21.58 -9.75 -12.12
C GLY A 169 -20.88 -10.43 -13.29
N TYR A 170 -19.60 -10.13 -13.50
CA TYR A 170 -18.84 -10.71 -14.60
C TYR A 170 -18.23 -12.06 -14.19
N GLY A 171 -18.47 -13.11 -14.98
CA GLY A 171 -17.81 -14.42 -14.81
C GLY A 171 -16.32 -14.42 -15.20
N SER A 172 -15.88 -13.39 -15.93
CA SER A 172 -14.50 -13.15 -16.33
C SER A 172 -14.28 -11.65 -16.52
N ILE A 173 -13.06 -11.15 -16.31
CA ILE A 173 -12.74 -9.72 -16.49
C ILE A 173 -13.04 -9.28 -17.94
N PRO A 174 -13.91 -8.27 -18.15
CA PRO A 174 -14.14 -7.69 -19.47
C PRO A 174 -12.88 -7.00 -20.03
N LYS A 175 -12.73 -6.99 -21.36
CA LYS A 175 -11.62 -6.27 -22.00
C LYS A 175 -11.67 -4.77 -21.64
N GLY A 176 -10.55 -4.20 -21.18
CA GLY A 176 -10.49 -2.78 -20.81
C GLY A 176 -11.12 -2.46 -19.45
N PHE A 177 -11.68 -3.44 -18.74
CA PHE A 177 -12.29 -3.25 -17.42
C PHE A 177 -11.27 -2.71 -16.42
N GLY A 178 -10.14 -3.40 -16.39
CA GLY A 178 -9.09 -3.20 -15.44
C GLY A 178 -8.07 -2.17 -15.87
N VAL A 179 -7.46 -1.48 -14.91
CA VAL A 179 -6.28 -0.66 -15.15
C VAL A 179 -5.02 -1.52 -15.12
N PHE A 180 -4.94 -2.54 -14.26
CA PHE A 180 -3.71 -3.30 -13.98
C PHE A 180 -3.19 -4.08 -15.20
N GLU A 181 -4.06 -4.45 -16.15
CA GLU A 181 -3.67 -5.07 -17.41
C GLU A 181 -2.67 -4.23 -18.23
N GLN A 182 -2.61 -2.91 -18.00
CA GLN A 182 -1.73 -1.98 -18.71
C GLN A 182 -0.41 -1.71 -17.98
N HIS A 183 -0.21 -2.25 -16.78
CA HIS A 183 0.93 -1.92 -15.92
C HIS A 183 2.28 -2.08 -16.64
N ASP A 184 2.58 -3.28 -17.13
CA ASP A 184 3.85 -3.57 -17.78
C ASP A 184 4.00 -2.81 -19.10
N GLN A 185 2.91 -2.64 -19.84
CA GLN A 185 2.92 -1.88 -21.08
C GLN A 185 3.29 -0.41 -20.84
N LEU A 186 2.71 0.23 -19.81
CA LEU A 186 3.03 1.61 -19.46
C LEU A 186 4.48 1.74 -18.99
N LEU A 187 4.93 0.82 -18.14
CA LEU A 187 6.29 0.80 -17.63
C LEU A 187 7.32 0.66 -18.75
N ASP A 188 7.12 -0.31 -19.65
CA ASP A 188 8.03 -0.56 -20.76
C ASP A 188 8.05 0.61 -21.77
N GLN A 189 6.90 1.26 -22.01
CA GLN A 189 6.82 2.47 -22.85
C GLN A 189 7.63 3.63 -22.28
N VAL A 190 7.53 3.89 -20.98
CA VAL A 190 8.28 4.99 -20.33
C VAL A 190 9.77 4.70 -20.33
N LEU A 191 10.17 3.47 -20.00
CA LEU A 191 11.57 3.05 -20.01
C LEU A 191 12.19 3.13 -21.42
N ALA A 192 11.45 2.72 -22.45
CA ALA A 192 11.89 2.84 -23.84
C ALA A 192 12.11 4.31 -24.24
N LYS A 193 11.18 5.21 -23.89
CA LYS A 193 11.31 6.65 -24.17
C LYS A 193 12.54 7.27 -23.49
N GLN A 194 12.87 6.85 -22.26
CA GLN A 194 14.06 7.34 -21.58
C GLN A 194 15.36 6.87 -22.23
N ALA A 195 15.40 5.62 -22.69
CA ALA A 195 16.55 5.08 -23.42
C ALA A 195 16.82 5.86 -24.73
N GLU A 196 15.76 6.28 -25.44
CA GLU A 196 15.88 7.07 -26.67
C GLU A 196 16.27 8.54 -26.43
N GLY A 197 15.89 9.11 -25.28
CA GLY A 197 16.09 10.52 -24.95
C GLY A 197 17.43 10.87 -24.25
N THR A 198 18.30 9.89 -24.00
CA THR A 198 19.58 10.12 -23.30
C THR A 198 20.72 10.36 -24.31
N PRO A 199 21.22 11.60 -24.50
CA PRO A 199 22.43 11.82 -25.28
C PRO A 199 23.65 11.23 -24.55
N ALA A 200 24.50 10.51 -25.29
CA ALA A 200 25.74 9.91 -24.81
C ALA A 200 26.78 10.94 -24.33
#